data_AF-A0A1G3XZN2-F1
#
_entry.id   AF-A0A1G3XZN2-F1
#
_cell.length_a   1.000
_cell.length_b   1.000
_cell.length_c   1.000
_cell.angle_alpha   90.00
_cell.angle_beta   90.00
_cell.angle_gamma   90.00
#
_symmetry.space_group_name_H-M   'P 1'
#
loop_
_entity.id
_entity.type
_entity.pdbx_description
1 polymer ?
#
loop_
_entity_poly.entity_id
_entity_poly.type
_entity_poly.pdbx_seq_one_letter_code
_entity_poly.pdbx_strand_id
1 'polypeptide(L)'
;MKGIGLHSATIGFNDDVTIEEAGDLINSYNLTWEPGSYWDLLKWGVVKVASGEELQWIATFENESIVKYSQLNWIVVTDSP
;
A
#
# COMPACT_ATOMS: atom_id res chain seq x y z
N MET A 1 -11.82 0.59 -23.18
CA MET A 1 -11.05 -0.25 -22.23
C MET A 1 -11.16 0.43 -20.87
N LYS A 2 -11.87 -0.17 -19.91
CA LYS A 2 -11.80 0.28 -18.51
C LYS A 2 -10.66 -0.50 -17.90
N GLY A 3 -9.54 0.17 -17.63
CA GLY A 3 -8.51 -0.43 -16.78
C GLY A 3 -9.17 -0.77 -15.45
N ILE A 4 -9.11 -2.04 -15.06
CA ILE A 4 -9.53 -2.46 -13.73
C ILE A 4 -8.44 -1.93 -12.80
N GLY A 5 -8.57 -0.68 -12.38
CA GLY A 5 -7.68 -0.14 -11.36
C GLY A 5 -7.85 -1.01 -10.14
N LEU A 6 -6.82 -1.78 -9.78
CA LEU A 6 -6.80 -2.48 -8.51
C LEU A 6 -6.89 -1.38 -7.44
N HIS A 7 -8.03 -1.28 -6.76
CA HIS A 7 -8.32 -0.31 -5.71
C HIS A 7 -7.34 -0.52 -4.55
N SER A 8 -6.17 0.09 -4.68
CA SER A 8 -5.03 -0.22 -3.83
C SER A 8 -4.03 0.93 -3.78
N ALA A 9 -3.37 1.04 -2.64
CA ALA A 9 -2.29 1.97 -2.41
C ALA A 9 -0.99 1.21 -2.13
N THR A 10 0.10 1.65 -2.73
CA THR A 10 1.44 1.13 -2.43
C THR A 10 2.03 1.96 -1.31
N ILE A 11 2.33 1.30 -0.19
CA ILE A 11 2.87 1.92 1.01
C ILE A 11 4.31 1.46 1.20
N GLY A 12 5.23 2.41 1.27
CA GLY A 12 6.61 2.17 1.68
C GLY A 12 6.81 2.56 3.14
N PHE A 13 7.56 1.77 3.88
CA PHE A 13 7.83 1.96 5.30
C PHE A 13 9.28 2.39 5.53
N ASN A 14 9.53 3.01 6.68
CA ASN A 14 10.89 3.36 7.09
C ASN A 14 11.76 2.11 7.29
N ASP A 15 13.07 2.28 7.15
CA ASP A 15 14.03 1.17 7.09
C ASP A 15 14.12 0.38 8.41
N ASP A 16 13.68 0.95 9.52
CA ASP A 16 13.63 0.33 10.86
C ASP A 16 12.33 -0.44 11.14
N VAL A 17 11.27 -0.19 10.38
CA VAL A 17 9.93 -0.77 10.61
C VAL A 17 9.90 -2.25 10.29
N THR A 18 9.44 -3.08 11.21
CA THR A 18 9.26 -4.52 10.99
C THR A 18 7.99 -4.82 10.18
N ILE A 19 7.91 -6.03 9.62
CA ILE A 19 6.68 -6.48 8.94
C ILE A 19 5.48 -6.55 9.90
N GLU A 20 5.74 -6.83 11.18
CA GLU A 20 4.73 -6.89 12.24
C GLU A 20 4.18 -5.49 12.52
N GLU A 21 5.03 -4.49 12.73
CA GLU A 21 4.60 -3.09 12.94
C GLU A 21 3.84 -2.53 11.73
N ALA A 22 4.31 -2.82 10.52
CA ALA A 22 3.60 -2.45 9.31
C ALA A 22 2.21 -3.13 9.24
N GLY A 23 2.15 -4.43 9.55
CA GLY A 23 0.89 -5.17 9.63
C GLY A 23 -0.07 -4.61 10.68
N ASP A 24 0.44 -4.25 11.85
CA ASP A 24 -0.34 -3.65 12.94
C ASP A 24 -0.94 -2.30 12.54
N LEU A 25 -0.17 -1.44 11.84
CA LEU A 25 -0.70 -0.19 11.29
C LEU A 25 -1.85 -0.45 10.33
N ILE A 26 -1.67 -1.32 9.33
CA ILE A 26 -2.71 -1.61 8.34
C ILE A 26 -3.96 -2.21 9.00
N ASN A 27 -3.75 -3.15 9.93
CA ASN A 27 -4.84 -3.80 10.67
C ASN A 27 -5.61 -2.81 11.56
N SER A 28 -4.95 -1.78 12.10
CA SER A 28 -5.61 -0.73 12.90
C SER A 28 -6.69 0.03 12.12
N TYR A 29 -6.55 0.08 10.79
CA TYR A 29 -7.51 0.66 9.86
C TYR A 29 -8.56 -0.34 9.34
N ASN A 30 -8.55 -1.58 9.81
CA ASN A 30 -9.36 -2.69 9.28
C ASN A 30 -9.14 -2.94 7.77
N LEU A 31 -7.94 -2.65 7.29
CA LEU A 31 -7.57 -2.89 5.90
C LEU A 31 -6.80 -4.20 5.77
N THR A 32 -6.73 -4.70 4.54
CA THR A 32 -5.89 -5.86 4.21
C THR A 32 -4.75 -5.41 3.32
N TRP A 33 -3.64 -6.13 3.38
CA TRP A 33 -2.48 -5.83 2.54
C TRP A 33 -1.73 -7.07 2.13
N GLU A 34 -0.94 -6.91 1.08
CA GLU A 34 0.01 -7.89 0.58
C GLU A 34 1.42 -7.31 0.76
N PRO A 35 2.24 -7.87 1.65
CA PRO A 35 3.61 -7.41 1.80
C PRO A 35 4.39 -7.69 0.50
N GLY A 36 5.14 -6.69 0.05
CA GLY A 36 6.03 -6.77 -1.10
C GLY A 36 7.40 -7.31 -0.68
N SER A 37 8.40 -6.43 -0.64
CA SER A 37 9.71 -6.76 -0.06
C SER A 37 9.79 -6.29 1.39
N TYR A 38 10.31 -7.16 2.27
CA TYR A 38 10.63 -6.89 3.67
C TYR A 38 12.00 -7.43 4.09
N TRP A 39 12.76 -7.94 3.12
CA TRP A 39 14.02 -8.65 3.31
C TRP A 39 15.24 -7.82 2.88
N ASP A 40 15.00 -6.71 2.15
CA ASP A 40 15.99 -5.79 1.61
C ASP A 40 15.80 -4.37 2.14
N LEU A 41 16.60 -3.40 1.65
CA LEU A 41 16.50 -1.96 1.95
C LEU A 41 15.16 -1.31 1.56
N LEU A 42 14.25 -2.05 0.92
CA LEU A 42 12.95 -1.58 0.48
C LEU A 42 11.87 -2.35 1.23
N LYS A 43 11.25 -1.69 2.21
CA LYS A 43 10.11 -2.22 2.97
C LYS A 43 8.83 -1.63 2.41
N TRP A 44 7.97 -2.45 1.82
CA TRP A 44 6.74 -1.97 1.19
C TRP A 44 5.65 -3.03 1.10
N GLY A 45 4.40 -2.60 0.90
CA GLY A 45 3.28 -3.49 0.62
C GLY A 45 2.15 -2.80 -0.14
N VAL A 46 1.22 -3.61 -0.64
CA VAL A 46 0.02 -3.15 -1.35
C VAL A 46 -1.18 -3.27 -0.43
N VAL A 47 -1.77 -2.15 -0.05
CA VAL A 47 -2.98 -2.10 0.78
C VAL A 47 -4.21 -2.09 -0.12
N LYS A 48 -5.15 -2.98 0.13
CA LYS A 48 -6.44 -3.04 -0.59
C LYS A 48 -7.41 -2.05 0.06
N VAL A 49 -8.02 -1.22 -0.77
CA VAL A 49 -8.96 -0.16 -0.35
C VAL A 49 -10.22 -0.21 -1.21
N ALA A 50 -11.27 0.50 -0.80
CA ALA A 50 -12.48 0.60 -1.61
C ALA A 50 -12.28 1.52 -2.82
N SER A 51 -13.06 1.29 -3.87
CA SER A 51 -13.03 2.12 -5.07
C SER A 51 -13.42 3.56 -4.76
N GLY A 52 -12.56 4.51 -5.16
CA GLY A 52 -12.77 5.93 -4.94
C GLY A 52 -12.20 6.44 -3.62
N GLU A 53 -11.67 5.56 -2.77
CA GLU A 53 -11.03 5.94 -1.50
C GLU A 53 -9.50 5.99 -1.58
N GLU A 54 -8.90 5.65 -2.73
CA GLU A 54 -7.45 5.49 -2.86
C GLU A 54 -6.69 6.74 -2.44
N LEU A 55 -7.14 7.93 -2.88
CA LEU A 55 -6.50 9.20 -2.53
C LEU A 55 -6.65 9.56 -1.05
N GLN A 56 -7.78 9.22 -0.43
CA GLN A 56 -7.98 9.45 1.01
C GLN A 56 -7.04 8.56 1.83
N TRP A 57 -6.91 7.29 1.46
CA TRP A 57 -6.00 6.38 2.15
C TRP A 57 -4.54 6.74 1.92
N ILE A 58 -4.18 7.21 0.73
CA ILE A 58 -2.83 7.75 0.47
C ILE A 58 -2.52 8.89 1.43
N ALA A 59 -3.40 9.90 1.51
CA ALA A 59 -3.23 11.03 2.41
C ALA A 59 -3.21 10.61 3.89
N THR A 60 -3.98 9.58 4.27
CA THR A 60 -3.97 9.04 5.63
C THR A 60 -2.61 8.43 5.95
N PHE A 61 -2.08 7.55 5.09
CA PHE A 61 -0.79 6.90 5.30
C PHE A 61 0.40 7.87 5.22
N GLU A 62 0.34 8.93 4.42
CA GLU A 62 1.39 9.96 4.38
C GLU A 62 1.58 10.68 5.74
N ASN A 63 0.56 10.66 6.61
CA ASN A 63 0.65 11.25 7.95
C ASN A 63 1.15 10.27 9.02
N GLU A 64 1.37 9.00 8.66
CA GLU A 64 1.84 7.98 9.60
C GLU A 64 3.34 8.05 9.79
N SER A 65 3.78 8.10 11.05
CA SER A 65 5.21 8.28 11.40
C SER A 65 6.12 7.15 10.89
N ILE A 66 5.59 5.96 10.67
CA ILE A 66 6.34 4.79 10.18
C ILE A 66 6.33 4.67 8.65
N VAL A 67 5.55 5.50 7.95
CA VAL A 67 5.41 5.48 6.50
C VAL A 67 6.42 6.43 5.86
N LYS A 68 7.14 5.91 4.86
CA LYS A 68 8.15 6.64 4.07
C LYS A 68 7.55 7.27 2.82
N TYR A 69 6.61 6.58 2.19
CA TYR A 69 5.84 7.08 1.06
C TYR A 69 4.52 6.31 0.92
N SER A 70 3.53 6.95 0.30
CA SER A 70 2.27 6.32 -0.10
C SER A 70 1.89 6.82 -1.49
N GLN A 71 1.43 5.92 -2.36
CA GLN A 71 1.10 6.28 -3.75
C GLN A 71 0.03 5.38 -4.34
N LEU A 72 -0.60 5.84 -5.42
CA LEU A 72 -1.50 5.01 -6.22
C LEU A 72 -0.72 3.80 -6.75
N ASN A 73 -1.31 2.61 -6.59
CA ASN A 73 -0.72 1.40 -7.14
C ASN A 73 -1.07 1.28 -8.63
N TRP A 74 -0.15 1.69 -9.50
CA TRP A 74 -0.29 1.56 -10.95
C TRP A 74 0.16 0.18 -11.43
N ILE A 75 -0.45 -0.90 -10.93
CA ILE A 75 -0.33 -2.18 -11.64
C ILE A 75 -1.19 -2.06 -12.88
N VAL A 76 -0.55 -1.77 -14.02
CA VAL A 76 -1.17 -1.95 -15.33
C VAL A 76 -1.34 -3.45 -15.52
N VAL A 77 -2.56 -3.95 -15.34
CA VAL A 77 -2.93 -5.25 -15.89
C VAL A 77 -2.93 -5.05 -17.40
N THR A 78 -1.80 -5.36 -18.06
CA THR A 78 -1.86 -5.67 -19.48
C THR A 78 -2.61 -6.99 -19.55
N ASP A 79 -3.90 -6.94 -19.86
CA ASP A 79 -4.56 -8.11 -20.42
C ASP A 79 -3.73 -8.48 -21.66
N SER A 80 -2.88 -9.50 -21.52
CA SER A 80 -2.29 -10.16 -22.68
C SER A 80 -3.47 -10.70 -23.49
N PRO A 81 -3.53 -10.41 -24.80
CA PRO A 81 -4.67 -10.74 -25.66
C PRO A 81 -4.96 -12.25 -25.73
#